data_AF-A0A7X1P4C1-F1
#
_entry.id   AF-A0A7X1P4C1-F1
#
_cell.length_a   1.000
_cell.length_b   1.000
_cell.length_c   1.000
_cell.angle_alpha   90.00
_cell.angle_beta   90.00
_cell.angle_gamma   90.00
#
_symmetry.space_group_name_H-M   'P 1'
#
loop_
_entity.id
_entity.type
_entity.pdbx_description
1 polymer ?
#
loop_
_entity_poly.entity_id
_entity_poly.type
_entity_poly.pdbx_seq_one_letter_code
_entity_poly.pdbx_strand_id
1 'polypeptide(L)' 'MEIANRGKASLTVCSTAFVGLGNAQARALGHPDLAIAVIPHPFGARTREQVREIAEACLEEIVKLIGAAK' A
#
# COMPACT_ATOMS: atom_id res chain seq x y z
N MET A 1 2.01 -9.18 -4.94
CA MET A 1 2.22 -9.26 -6.41
C MET A 1 1.31 -10.28 -7.10
N GLU A 2 0.84 -11.33 -6.43
CA GLU A 2 -0.01 -12.36 -7.06
C GLU A 2 -1.29 -11.82 -7.75
N ILE A 3 -1.94 -10.79 -7.20
CA ILE A 3 -3.12 -10.18 -7.86
C ILE A 3 -2.71 -9.44 -9.14
N ALA A 4 -1.58 -8.74 -9.14
CA ALA A 4 -1.03 -8.08 -10.33
C ALA A 4 -0.69 -9.11 -11.43
N ASN A 5 -0.12 -10.26 -11.06
CA ASN A 5 0.17 -11.36 -12.00
C ASN A 5 -1.09 -11.88 -12.70
N ARG A 6 -2.27 -11.72 -12.08
CA ARG A 6 -3.57 -12.12 -12.65
C ARG A 6 -4.20 -11.04 -13.53
N GLY A 7 -3.47 -9.96 -13.83
CA GLY A 7 -3.95 -8.85 -14.67
C GLY A 7 -5.11 -8.08 -14.04
N LYS A 8 -5.20 -8.06 -12.71
CA LYS A 8 -6.23 -7.31 -11.98
C LYS A 8 -5.62 -6.04 -11.39
N ALA A 9 -6.39 -4.96 -11.43
CA ALA A 9 -6.06 -3.72 -10.74
C ALA A 9 -5.70 -4.03 -9.28
N SER A 10 -4.48 -3.68 -8.91
CA SER A 10 -3.93 -3.96 -7.59
C SER A 10 -2.87 -2.95 -7.20
N LEU A 11 -2.66 -2.82 -5.90
CA LEU A 11 -1.59 -2.03 -5.31
C LEU A 11 -1.07 -2.75 -4.06
N THR A 12 0.11 -2.36 -3.61
CA THR A 12 0.64 -2.79 -2.31
C THR A 12 0.28 -1.77 -1.25
N VAL A 13 -0.18 -2.20 -0.08
CA VAL A 13 -0.32 -1.33 1.09
C VAL A 13 0.85 -1.60 2.01
N CYS A 14 1.65 -0.59 2.34
CA CYS A 14 2.75 -0.72 3.28
C CYS A 14 2.83 0.51 4.19
N SER A 15 3.43 0.37 5.37
CA SER A 15 3.66 1.54 6.22
C SER A 15 4.90 2.31 5.78
N THR A 16 5.03 3.57 6.22
CA THR A 16 6.21 4.42 5.97
C THR A 16 7.53 3.73 6.33
N ALA A 17 7.52 2.83 7.32
CA ALA A 17 8.69 2.05 7.74
C ALA A 17 9.19 1.04 6.69
N PHE A 18 8.35 0.62 5.74
CA PHE A 18 8.64 -0.46 4.78
C PHE A 18 8.60 -0.03 3.32
N VAL A 19 8.51 1.27 3.02
CA VAL A 19 8.42 1.77 1.64
C VAL A 19 9.63 1.33 0.81
N GLY A 20 10.84 1.42 1.35
CA GLY A 20 12.05 0.98 0.66
C GLY A 20 12.03 -0.50 0.31
N LEU A 21 11.66 -1.35 1.28
CA LEU A 21 11.53 -2.80 1.06
C LEU A 21 10.43 -3.12 0.03
N GLY A 22 9.27 -2.47 0.13
CA GLY A 22 8.16 -2.67 -0.80
C GLY A 22 8.56 -2.35 -2.24
N ASN A 23 9.26 -1.23 -2.47
CA ASN A 23 9.79 -0.87 -3.78
C ASN A 23 10.83 -1.89 -4.29
N ALA A 24 11.76 -2.31 -3.43
CA ALA A 24 12.76 -3.31 -3.79
C ALA A 24 12.10 -4.64 -4.19
N GLN A 25 11.10 -5.09 -3.43
CA GLN A 25 10.34 -6.30 -3.72
C GLN A 25 9.56 -6.18 -5.03
N ALA A 26 8.89 -5.05 -5.27
CA ALA A 26 8.14 -4.80 -6.51
C ALA A 26 9.04 -4.93 -7.73
N ARG A 27 10.23 -4.31 -7.70
CA ARG A 27 11.24 -4.44 -8.76
C ARG A 27 11.73 -5.88 -8.91
N ALA A 28 12.09 -6.54 -7.82
CA ALA A 28 12.61 -7.91 -7.84
C ALA A 28 11.60 -8.93 -8.40
N LEU A 29 10.30 -8.66 -8.24
CA LEU A 29 9.22 -9.53 -8.71
C LEU A 29 8.65 -9.11 -10.07
N GLY A 30 9.30 -8.18 -10.78
CA GLY A 30 8.89 -7.78 -12.14
C GLY A 30 7.73 -6.78 -12.21
N HIS A 31 7.44 -6.09 -11.10
CA HIS A 31 6.35 -5.10 -10.98
C HIS A 31 6.89 -3.72 -10.55
N PRO A 32 7.88 -3.13 -11.26
CA PRO A 32 8.54 -1.89 -10.83
C PRO A 32 7.58 -0.68 -10.73
N ASP A 33 6.49 -0.71 -11.49
CA ASP A 33 5.50 0.36 -11.57
C ASP A 33 4.23 0.09 -10.74
N LEU A 34 4.20 -1.01 -9.97
CA LEU A 34 3.05 -1.30 -9.12
C LEU A 34 2.93 -0.24 -8.02
N ALA A 35 1.77 0.42 -7.96
CA ALA A 35 1.48 1.42 -6.96
C ALA A 35 1.63 0.88 -5.54
N ILE A 36 2.18 1.73 -4.66
CA ILE A 36 2.31 1.45 -3.23
C ILE A 36 1.59 2.55 -2.46
N ALA A 37 0.50 2.19 -1.77
CA ALA A 37 -0.16 3.06 -0.81
C ALA A 37 0.62 3.04 0.50
N VAL A 38 1.04 4.22 0.97
CA VAL A 38 1.92 4.38 2.14
C VAL A 38 1.10 4.83 3.35
N ILE A 39 1.09 4.02 4.40
CA ILE A 39 0.32 4.27 5.63
C ILE A 39 1.26 4.82 6.73
N PRO A 40 0.89 5.90 7.44
CA PRO A 40 1.73 6.47 8.49
C PRO A 40 2.04 5.50 9.65
N HIS A 41 3.33 5.28 9.94
CA HIS A 41 3.82 4.53 11.10
C HIS A 41 4.10 5.49 12.29
N PRO A 42 4.08 5.08 13.59
CA PRO A 42 3.93 3.73 14.13
C PRO A 42 2.51 3.29 14.50
N PHE A 43 2.29 1.97 14.46
CA PHE A 43 1.04 1.32 14.91
C PHE A 43 1.13 0.72 16.32
N GLY A 44 2.31 0.27 16.75
CA GLY A 44 2.46 -0.48 18.01
C GLY A 44 2.12 0.31 19.28
N ALA A 45 2.12 1.65 19.20
CA ALA A 45 1.74 2.55 20.29
C ALA A 45 0.30 3.09 20.16
N ARG A 46 -0.48 2.61 19.20
CA ARG A 46 -1.83 3.10 18.90
C ARG A 46 -2.90 2.14 19.41
N THR A 47 -4.04 2.68 19.83
CA THR A 47 -5.23 1.87 20.09
C THR A 47 -5.84 1.37 18.78
N ARG A 48 -6.77 0.40 18.87
CA ARG A 48 -7.48 -0.10 17.68
C ARG A 48 -8.28 1.01 17.00
N GLU A 49 -8.86 1.91 17.78
CA GLU A 49 -9.65 3.05 17.33
C GLU A 49 -8.76 4.03 16.56
N GLN A 50 -7.58 4.36 17.11
CA GLN A 50 -6.60 5.19 16.41
C GLN A 50 -6.08 4.55 15.12
N VAL A 51 -5.98 3.22 15.06
CA VAL A 51 -5.63 2.50 13.81
C VAL A 51 -6.78 2.58 12.80
N ARG A 52 -8.04 2.53 13.23
CA ARG A 52 -9.20 2.73 12.35
C ARG A 52 -9.22 4.14 11.77
N GLU A 53 -8.97 5.16 12.59
CA GLU A 53 -8.87 6.55 12.13
C GLU A 53 -7.78 6.73 11.07
N ILE A 54 -6.62 6.08 11.23
CA ILE A 54 -5.57 6.08 10.20
C ILE A 54 -6.08 5.43 8.91
N ALA A 55 -6.76 4.29 9.01
CA ALA A 55 -7.30 3.59 7.84
C ALA A 55 -8.34 4.44 7.09
N GLU A 56 -9.25 5.08 7.82
CA GLU A 56 -10.24 6.01 7.26
C GLU A 56 -9.58 7.19 6.57
N ALA A 57 -8.55 7.80 7.18
CA ALA A 57 -7.81 8.91 6.60
C ALA A 57 -7.03 8.53 5.32
N CYS A 58 -6.63 7.26 5.17
CA CYS A 58 -5.89 6.79 4.00
C CYS A 58 -6.82 6.32 2.85
N LEU A 59 -8.12 6.15 3.11
CA LEU A 59 -9.04 5.49 2.18
C LEU A 59 -9.12 6.22 0.83
N GLU A 60 -9.30 7.53 0.85
CA GLU A 60 -9.45 8.32 -0.37
C GLU A 60 -8.23 8.17 -1.30
N GLU A 61 -7.03 8.20 -0.74
CA GLU A 61 -5.79 8.05 -1.49
C GLU A 61 -5.65 6.62 -2.05
N ILE A 62 -5.97 5.60 -1.26
CA ILE A 62 -5.95 4.20 -1.72
C ILE A 62 -6.91 4.00 -2.90
N VAL A 63 -8.12 4.57 -2.82
CA VAL A 63 -9.12 4.49 -3.89
C VAL A 63 -8.64 5.20 -5.16
N LYS A 64 -8.01 6.38 -5.03
CA LYS A 64 -7.40 7.09 -6.16
C LYS A 64 -6.30 6.25 -6.82
N LEU A 65 -5.40 5.68 -6.01
CA LEU A 65 -4.29 4.87 -6.50
C LEU A 65 -4.75 3.61 -7.23
N ILE A 66 -5.74 2.87 -6.69
CA ILE A 66 -6.24 1.66 -7.36
C ILE A 66 -7.08 1.98 -8.59
N GLY A 67 -7.80 3.12 -8.60
CA GLY A 67 -8.53 3.59 -9.78
C GLY A 67 -7.60 4.02 -10.93
N ALA A 68 -6.38 4.42 -10.62
CA ALA A 68 -5.33 4.71 -11.59
C ALA A 68 -4.50 3.47 -11.99
N ALA A 69 -4.62 2.37 -11.26
CA ALA A 69 -3.90 1.14 -11.56
C ALA A 69 -4.50 0.45 -12.80
N LYS A 70 -3.65 0.22 -13.81
CA LYS A 70 -4.02 -0.49 -15.04
C LYS A 70 -3.98 -2.00 -14.86
#